data_AF-A0A9D7DD01-F1
#
_entry.id   AF-A0A9D7DD01-F1
#
_cell.length_a   1.000
_cell.length_b   1.000
_cell.length_c   1.000
_cell.angle_alpha   90.00
_cell.angle_beta   90.00
_cell.angle_gamma   90.00
#
_symmetry.space_group_name_H-M   'P 1'
#
loop_
_entity.id
_entity.type
_entity.pdbx_description
1 polymer ?
#
loop_
_entity_poly.entity_id
_entity_poly.type
_entity_poly.pdbx_seq_one_letter_code
_entity_poly.pdbx_strand_id
1 'polypeptide(L)'
;MSFWDSVFRAVFGTRGSTRPTSPPPPPPPRTPPAPPPQPRPPSPPPATPPVRVRLRRPPHPPPARLRRRRRRRPYRRQRHRLCRRQTAAPSGPPTGFSLDTLRATDATRVSDSEVASLAQRFGADANVVKAILRVESAGPGFSAGKILISFEPFYFSELTGHRFDASHPTISSSTNRAPVGGNQAARWTKVAEAYALDPAAALGATSWGVFQLPGRYFATAGYANVFAFVDDMAKSEARQLAAFEAYVSRAGLADELQRRDWATFAGQYEGGPNAATYAAALASAYAALPPTSDDGYLASLKAAANVALTRADYEAAAAQLGCEVEAVQAVVEVESGRAGAFGPDGRPIILFEPHIFSRRTNRMYDASHPTISYPTWDASKYPRTQDERWNQLKSAYALDPQNAVASASYGLFQIMGFNHAACGFADPKSFVTDMAKNQAQQLKAFTAFVRANNLADELVRKDWEGFARGYNGSGQVERYSGMMRDAYTRLKAAAPPTS
;
A
#
# COMPACT_ATOMS: atom_id res chain seq x y z
N MET A 1 -16.64 -20.22 1.11
CA MET A 1 -15.34 -20.90 1.19
C MET A 1 -14.33 -19.91 1.72
N SER A 2 -13.46 -20.30 2.64
CA SER A 2 -12.48 -19.37 3.21
C SER A 2 -11.25 -19.20 2.35
N PHE A 3 -10.54 -18.11 2.57
CA PHE A 3 -9.25 -17.76 1.96
C PHE A 3 -8.26 -18.93 1.94
N TRP A 4 -8.14 -19.67 3.05
CA TRP A 4 -7.26 -20.83 3.15
C TRP A 4 -7.78 -22.10 2.44
N ASP A 5 -9.07 -22.20 2.13
CA ASP A 5 -9.63 -23.33 1.34
C ASP A 5 -9.03 -23.35 -0.08
N SER A 6 -8.74 -22.16 -0.62
CA SER A 6 -8.25 -21.97 -1.98
C SER A 6 -6.74 -22.11 -2.08
N VAL A 7 -6.01 -21.56 -1.11
CA VAL A 7 -4.56 -21.81 -0.93
C VAL A 7 -4.31 -23.29 -0.98
N PHE A 8 -5.12 -24.04 -0.24
CA PHE A 8 -4.93 -25.46 -0.12
C PHE A 8 -5.36 -26.26 -1.35
N ARG A 9 -6.53 -26.00 -1.92
CA ARG A 9 -6.99 -26.72 -3.12
C ARG A 9 -6.16 -26.40 -4.35
N ALA A 10 -5.75 -25.15 -4.52
CA ALA A 10 -4.89 -24.76 -5.62
C ALA A 10 -3.50 -25.38 -5.43
N VAL A 11 -2.83 -25.16 -4.29
CA VAL A 11 -1.44 -25.62 -4.08
C VAL A 11 -1.33 -27.14 -3.90
N PHE A 12 -2.30 -27.81 -3.27
CA PHE A 12 -2.10 -29.17 -2.76
C PHE A 12 -3.10 -30.23 -3.29
N GLY A 13 -4.09 -29.86 -4.11
CA GLY A 13 -5.06 -30.78 -4.72
C GLY A 13 -6.02 -31.45 -3.73
N THR A 14 -6.99 -32.23 -4.25
CA THR A 14 -7.96 -33.00 -3.43
C THR A 14 -7.46 -34.44 -3.19
N ARG A 15 -7.42 -34.90 -1.93
CA ARG A 15 -7.27 -36.35 -1.63
C ARG A 15 -8.50 -37.10 -2.12
N GLY A 16 -8.33 -37.97 -3.10
CA GLY A 16 -9.33 -38.99 -3.45
C GLY A 16 -9.32 -40.09 -2.40
N SER A 17 -10.44 -40.29 -1.71
CA SER A 17 -10.69 -41.49 -0.91
C SER A 17 -11.14 -42.60 -1.86
N THR A 18 -10.26 -43.53 -2.19
CA THR A 18 -10.66 -44.78 -2.85
C THR A 18 -11.38 -45.68 -1.83
N ARG A 19 -12.71 -45.74 -1.92
CA ARG A 19 -13.52 -46.82 -1.32
C ARG A 19 -14.18 -47.63 -2.46
N PRO A 20 -14.28 -48.96 -2.35
CA PRO A 20 -14.87 -49.79 -3.40
C PRO A 20 -16.36 -49.51 -3.56
N THR A 21 -16.85 -49.50 -4.80
CA THR A 21 -18.23 -49.21 -5.19
C THR A 21 -19.15 -50.41 -4.94
N SER A 22 -20.22 -50.20 -4.18
CA SER A 22 -21.44 -51.04 -4.22
C SER A 22 -22.46 -50.41 -5.18
N PRO A 23 -23.32 -51.20 -5.85
CA PRO A 23 -24.24 -50.67 -6.87
C PRO A 23 -25.38 -49.83 -6.23
N PRO A 24 -25.93 -48.85 -6.95
CA PRO A 24 -26.96 -47.95 -6.43
C PRO A 24 -28.33 -48.64 -6.30
N PRO A 25 -29.16 -48.25 -5.31
CA PRO A 25 -30.53 -48.73 -5.19
C PRO A 25 -31.45 -48.10 -6.27
N PRO A 26 -32.59 -48.75 -6.61
CA PRO A 26 -33.50 -48.29 -7.65
C PRO A 26 -34.26 -47.00 -7.25
N PRO A 27 -34.70 -46.20 -8.24
CA PRO A 27 -35.35 -44.92 -8.00
C PRO A 27 -36.78 -45.07 -7.45
N PRO A 28 -37.25 -44.14 -6.60
CA PRO A 28 -38.62 -44.15 -6.08
C PRO A 28 -39.67 -43.76 -7.14
N PRO A 29 -40.94 -44.19 -6.99
CA PRO A 29 -42.01 -43.93 -7.95
C PRO A 29 -42.41 -42.45 -8.01
N ARG A 30 -42.82 -42.00 -9.20
CA ARG A 30 -43.18 -40.61 -9.52
C ARG A 30 -44.47 -40.18 -8.78
N THR A 31 -44.41 -39.03 -8.12
CA THR A 31 -45.57 -38.32 -7.55
C THR A 31 -46.43 -37.66 -8.64
N PRO A 32 -47.77 -37.64 -8.51
CA PRO A 32 -48.67 -36.98 -9.46
C PRO A 32 -48.59 -35.44 -9.38
N PRO A 33 -48.96 -34.72 -10.45
CA PRO A 33 -48.82 -33.26 -10.53
C PRO A 33 -49.80 -32.51 -9.61
N ALA A 34 -49.35 -31.38 -9.07
CA ALA A 34 -50.11 -30.53 -8.16
C ALA A 34 -51.23 -29.73 -8.87
N PRO A 35 -52.36 -29.45 -8.19
CA PRO A 35 -53.45 -28.64 -8.74
C PRO A 35 -53.11 -27.14 -8.82
N PRO A 36 -53.81 -26.36 -9.67
CA PRO A 36 -53.51 -24.94 -9.90
C PRO A 36 -53.78 -24.06 -8.67
N PRO A 37 -53.07 -22.92 -8.53
CA PRO A 37 -53.14 -22.08 -7.33
C PRO A 37 -54.45 -21.29 -7.25
N GLN A 38 -55.05 -21.25 -6.05
CA GLN A 38 -56.19 -20.38 -5.76
C GLN A 38 -55.76 -18.91 -5.57
N PRO A 39 -56.64 -17.93 -5.87
CA PRO A 39 -56.33 -16.50 -5.72
C PRO A 39 -56.17 -16.10 -4.25
N ARG A 40 -55.22 -15.20 -3.98
CA ARG A 40 -54.89 -14.74 -2.61
C ARG A 40 -55.97 -13.80 -2.05
N PRO A 41 -56.35 -13.93 -0.78
CA PRO A 41 -57.16 -12.92 -0.09
C PRO A 41 -56.34 -11.66 0.23
N PRO A 42 -57.00 -10.49 0.40
CA PRO A 42 -56.32 -9.22 0.69
C PRO A 42 -55.64 -9.23 2.07
N SER A 43 -54.53 -8.50 2.18
CA SER A 43 -53.71 -8.43 3.40
C SER A 43 -54.38 -7.57 4.49
N PRO A 44 -54.36 -7.99 5.77
CA PRO A 44 -54.84 -7.17 6.88
C PRO A 44 -53.84 -6.05 7.24
N PRO A 45 -54.29 -4.95 7.87
CA PRO A 45 -53.43 -3.84 8.27
C PRO A 45 -52.43 -4.22 9.38
N PRO A 46 -51.27 -3.55 9.49
CA PRO A 46 -50.21 -3.92 10.42
C PRO A 46 -50.61 -3.65 11.89
N ALA A 47 -50.31 -4.62 12.75
CA ALA A 47 -50.53 -4.54 14.19
C ALA A 47 -49.45 -3.68 14.89
N THR A 48 -49.89 -2.93 15.90
CA THR A 48 -49.08 -2.12 16.82
C THR A 48 -48.19 -3.01 17.69
N PRO A 49 -46.89 -2.71 17.88
CA PRO A 49 -46.00 -3.51 18.71
C PRO A 49 -46.20 -3.25 20.22
N PRO A 50 -46.05 -4.26 21.09
CA PRO A 50 -46.24 -4.12 22.53
C PRO A 50 -45.04 -3.48 23.23
N VAL A 51 -45.35 -2.67 24.24
CA VAL A 51 -44.42 -2.05 25.19
C VAL A 51 -43.76 -3.14 26.07
N ARG A 52 -42.42 -3.20 26.08
CA ARG A 52 -41.66 -3.99 27.06
C ARG A 52 -40.86 -3.08 28.00
N VAL A 53 -41.18 -3.22 29.28
CA VAL A 53 -40.55 -2.59 30.45
C VAL A 53 -39.09 -3.08 30.60
N ARG A 54 -38.16 -2.14 30.78
CA ARG A 54 -36.73 -2.36 31.03
C ARG A 54 -36.49 -2.79 32.48
N LEU A 55 -36.03 -4.01 32.71
CA LEU A 55 -35.32 -4.39 33.94
C LEU A 55 -33.85 -3.94 33.84
N ARG A 56 -33.39 -3.15 34.82
CA ARG A 56 -32.00 -2.67 34.94
C ARG A 56 -31.08 -3.80 35.42
N ARG A 57 -30.00 -4.07 34.68
CA ARG A 57 -28.81 -4.80 35.16
C ARG A 57 -27.70 -3.79 35.52
N PRO A 58 -26.87 -4.03 36.55
CA PRO A 58 -25.76 -3.15 36.93
C PRO A 58 -24.59 -3.22 35.93
N PRO A 59 -23.75 -2.18 35.82
CA PRO A 59 -22.70 -2.13 34.82
C PRO A 59 -21.47 -2.96 35.22
N HIS A 60 -21.00 -3.81 34.30
CA HIS A 60 -19.64 -4.37 34.35
C HIS A 60 -18.62 -3.33 33.86
N PRO A 61 -17.39 -3.31 34.42
CA PRO A 61 -16.34 -2.37 34.02
C PRO A 61 -15.75 -2.75 32.65
N PRO A 62 -15.33 -1.77 31.83
CA PRO A 62 -14.72 -2.03 30.53
C PRO A 62 -13.28 -2.57 30.67
N PRO A 63 -12.82 -3.41 29.72
CA PRO A 63 -11.47 -3.97 29.76
C PRO A 63 -10.40 -2.89 29.54
N ALA A 64 -9.29 -3.03 30.27
CA ALA A 64 -8.14 -2.15 30.24
C ALA A 64 -7.52 -2.10 28.83
N ARG A 65 -7.80 -1.02 28.10
CA ARG A 65 -7.05 -0.68 26.88
C ARG A 65 -5.67 -0.18 27.29
N LEU A 66 -4.64 -1.00 27.05
CA LEU A 66 -3.26 -0.54 26.97
C LEU A 66 -3.18 0.61 25.95
N ARG A 67 -3.06 1.83 26.48
CA ARG A 67 -2.83 3.04 25.71
C ARG A 67 -1.43 2.99 25.10
N ARG A 68 -1.28 2.37 23.92
CA ARG A 68 -0.24 2.84 22.99
C ARG A 68 -0.71 4.17 22.42
N ARG A 69 -0.27 5.27 23.05
CA ARG A 69 -0.38 6.62 22.50
C ARG A 69 0.42 6.71 21.19
N ARG A 70 -0.14 6.23 20.07
CA ARG A 70 0.25 6.78 18.76
C ARG A 70 -0.47 8.13 18.66
N ARG A 71 0.31 9.21 18.76
CA ARG A 71 -0.16 10.58 18.55
C ARG A 71 -0.61 10.73 17.08
N ARG A 72 -1.83 10.30 16.75
CA ARG A 72 -2.56 10.88 15.61
C ARG A 72 -2.91 12.30 16.02
N ARG A 73 -2.03 13.26 15.71
CA ARG A 73 -2.39 14.68 15.76
C ARG A 73 -3.51 14.88 14.74
N PRO A 74 -4.66 15.47 15.11
CA PRO A 74 -5.63 15.91 14.12
C PRO A 74 -5.01 17.07 13.33
N TYR A 75 -4.47 16.75 12.14
CA TYR A 75 -3.67 17.64 11.28
C TYR A 75 -4.47 18.84 10.74
N ARG A 76 -5.80 18.85 10.90
CA ARG A 76 -6.69 19.96 10.52
C ARG A 76 -6.34 21.28 11.24
N ARG A 77 -5.63 21.22 12.38
CA ARG A 77 -5.13 22.42 13.11
C ARG A 77 -3.77 22.95 12.60
N GLN A 78 -3.09 22.25 11.69
CA GLN A 78 -1.79 22.69 11.16
C GLN A 78 -1.93 23.68 10.00
N ARG A 79 -3.04 23.60 9.25
CA ARG A 79 -3.42 24.56 8.18
C ARG A 79 -3.50 26.01 8.66
N HIS A 80 -3.99 26.26 9.88
CA HIS A 80 -4.12 27.62 10.42
C HIS A 80 -2.95 28.08 11.31
N ARG A 81 -2.06 27.18 11.74
CA ARG A 81 -0.94 27.54 12.61
C ARG A 81 0.37 27.79 11.87
N LEU A 82 0.56 27.25 10.66
CA LEU A 82 1.74 27.53 9.85
C LEU A 82 1.68 28.91 9.18
N CYS A 83 0.49 29.45 8.85
CA CYS A 83 0.36 30.83 8.37
C CYS A 83 0.42 31.90 9.47
N ARG A 84 0.17 31.57 10.75
CA ARG A 84 0.06 32.56 11.84
C ARG A 84 1.31 32.75 12.71
N ARG A 85 2.41 32.06 12.41
CA ARG A 85 3.71 32.27 13.08
C ARG A 85 4.86 32.24 12.07
N GLN A 86 4.74 33.02 11.00
CA GLN A 86 5.94 33.55 10.35
C GLN A 86 6.22 34.89 11.04
N THR A 87 6.98 34.82 12.13
CA THR A 87 7.62 35.99 12.72
C THR A 87 8.49 36.64 11.65
N ALA A 88 8.30 37.94 11.44
CA ALA A 88 8.98 38.79 10.49
C ALA A 88 10.47 38.41 10.33
N ALA A 89 10.80 37.79 9.21
CA ALA A 89 12.17 37.62 8.70
C ALA A 89 12.29 38.51 7.45
N PRO A 90 13.48 39.05 7.15
CA PRO A 90 13.67 40.37 6.54
C PRO A 90 12.91 40.53 5.21
N SER A 91 12.19 41.65 5.10
CA SER A 91 11.10 41.89 4.16
C SER A 91 11.53 42.34 2.75
N GLY A 92 12.79 42.18 2.39
CA GLY A 92 13.33 42.67 1.11
C GLY A 92 14.22 41.65 0.42
N PRO A 93 14.34 41.72 -0.92
CA PRO A 93 15.28 40.89 -1.66
C PRO A 93 16.72 41.14 -1.18
N PRO A 94 17.56 40.09 -1.09
CA PRO A 94 18.97 40.28 -0.76
C PRO A 94 19.66 41.10 -1.86
N THR A 95 20.73 41.80 -1.48
CA THR A 95 21.52 42.61 -2.42
C THR A 95 21.94 41.79 -3.64
N GLY A 96 21.61 42.29 -4.83
CA GLY A 96 21.93 41.63 -6.10
C GLY A 96 20.87 40.66 -6.62
N PHE A 97 19.81 40.36 -5.86
CA PHE A 97 18.70 39.54 -6.36
C PHE A 97 17.82 40.35 -7.32
N SER A 98 17.55 39.79 -8.50
CA SER A 98 16.61 40.35 -9.48
C SER A 98 15.85 39.23 -10.18
N LEU A 99 14.62 39.50 -10.62
CA LEU A 99 13.85 38.54 -11.42
C LEU A 99 14.52 38.25 -12.78
N ASP A 100 15.38 39.14 -13.27
CA ASP A 100 16.08 38.97 -14.55
C ASP A 100 17.28 38.04 -14.48
N THR A 101 17.83 37.83 -13.28
CA THR A 101 18.94 36.89 -13.05
C THR A 101 18.46 35.44 -12.90
N LEU A 102 17.14 35.19 -12.83
CA LEU A 102 16.55 33.87 -12.68
C LEU A 102 16.60 33.07 -14.00
N ARG A 103 17.81 32.66 -14.37
CA ARG A 103 18.10 31.92 -15.59
C ARG A 103 18.88 30.65 -15.31
N ALA A 104 18.62 29.61 -16.11
CA ALA A 104 19.34 28.36 -16.05
C ALA A 104 20.83 28.60 -16.28
N THR A 105 21.65 28.17 -15.32
CA THR A 105 23.08 27.96 -15.55
C THR A 105 23.34 26.61 -16.21
N ASP A 106 22.42 25.67 -16.02
CA ASP A 106 22.39 24.36 -16.65
C ASP A 106 20.94 23.99 -16.99
N ALA A 107 20.64 23.85 -18.29
CA ALA A 107 19.31 23.53 -18.80
C ALA A 107 19.11 22.03 -19.03
N THR A 108 20.01 21.18 -18.54
CA THR A 108 19.89 19.72 -18.62
C THR A 108 18.60 19.26 -17.94
N ARG A 109 17.89 18.37 -18.64
CA ARG A 109 16.64 17.77 -18.16
C ARG A 109 16.94 16.77 -17.06
N VAL A 110 16.04 16.65 -16.08
CA VAL A 110 16.10 15.53 -15.15
C VAL A 110 16.08 14.22 -15.94
N SER A 111 17.12 13.41 -15.73
CA SER A 111 17.30 12.13 -16.38
C SER A 111 16.47 11.03 -15.72
N ASP A 112 16.22 9.95 -16.47
CA ASP A 112 15.51 8.78 -15.95
C ASP A 112 16.24 8.11 -14.77
N SER A 113 17.58 8.21 -14.71
CA SER A 113 18.37 7.66 -13.61
C SER A 113 18.24 8.50 -12.32
N GLU A 114 18.15 9.83 -12.44
CA GLU A 114 17.87 10.72 -11.31
C GLU A 114 16.44 10.52 -10.78
N VAL A 115 15.47 10.34 -11.69
CA VAL A 115 14.09 9.96 -11.33
C VAL A 115 14.05 8.62 -10.58
N ALA A 116 14.77 7.61 -11.09
CA ALA A 116 14.85 6.30 -10.44
C ALA A 116 15.52 6.39 -9.06
N SER A 117 16.59 7.17 -8.94
CA SER A 117 17.30 7.39 -7.67
C SER A 117 16.42 8.09 -6.64
N LEU A 118 15.64 9.10 -7.07
CA LEU A 118 14.67 9.77 -6.20
C LEU A 118 13.59 8.80 -5.73
N ALA A 119 13.01 8.03 -6.65
CA ALA A 119 11.98 7.04 -6.33
C ALA A 119 12.51 5.99 -5.33
N GLN A 120 13.74 5.52 -5.50
CA GLN A 120 14.41 4.63 -4.56
C GLN A 120 14.53 5.25 -3.16
N ARG A 121 14.91 6.53 -3.06
CA ARG A 121 14.98 7.25 -1.76
C ARG A 121 13.62 7.39 -1.09
N PHE A 122 12.54 7.51 -1.86
CA PHE A 122 11.18 7.47 -1.33
C PHE A 122 10.66 6.06 -1.06
N GLY A 123 11.37 5.01 -1.48
CA GLY A 123 10.85 3.64 -1.47
C GLY A 123 9.64 3.44 -2.40
N ALA A 124 9.50 4.28 -3.44
CA ALA A 124 8.40 4.31 -4.38
C ALA A 124 8.82 3.78 -5.76
N ASP A 125 7.82 3.45 -6.59
CA ASP A 125 8.04 3.09 -8.00
C ASP A 125 8.51 4.33 -8.80
N ALA A 126 9.48 4.18 -9.72
CA ALA A 126 9.96 5.28 -10.56
C ALA A 126 8.83 5.94 -11.37
N ASN A 127 7.81 5.18 -11.76
CA ASN A 127 6.63 5.72 -12.42
C ASN A 127 5.82 6.67 -11.54
N VAL A 128 5.94 6.62 -10.21
CA VAL A 128 5.30 7.60 -9.32
C VAL A 128 5.88 8.99 -9.56
N VAL A 129 7.19 9.10 -9.62
CA VAL A 129 7.88 10.37 -9.88
C VAL A 129 7.64 10.82 -11.34
N LYS A 130 7.69 9.89 -12.30
CA LYS A 130 7.37 10.19 -13.71
C LYS A 130 5.92 10.67 -13.89
N ALA A 131 4.96 10.11 -13.14
CA ALA A 131 3.57 10.55 -13.16
C ALA A 131 3.42 11.98 -12.65
N ILE A 132 4.10 12.33 -11.55
CA ILE A 132 4.12 13.71 -11.03
C ILE A 132 4.71 14.65 -12.08
N LEU A 133 5.89 14.33 -12.62
CA LEU A 133 6.52 15.13 -13.69
C LEU A 133 5.55 15.36 -14.86
N ARG A 134 4.90 14.30 -15.35
CA ARG A 134 3.95 14.38 -16.47
C ARG A 134 2.72 15.26 -16.17
N VAL A 135 2.23 15.26 -14.93
CA VAL A 135 1.09 16.09 -14.52
C VAL A 135 1.51 17.54 -14.31
N GLU A 136 2.66 17.79 -13.68
CA GLU A 136 3.13 19.14 -13.32
C GLU A 136 3.69 19.91 -14.50
N SER A 137 4.45 19.23 -15.35
CA SER A 137 4.92 19.81 -16.60
C SER A 137 5.04 18.74 -17.67
N ALA A 138 4.24 18.86 -18.71
CA ALA A 138 4.37 18.04 -19.92
C ALA A 138 5.67 18.32 -20.72
N GLY A 139 6.65 19.04 -20.14
CA GLY A 139 7.76 19.68 -20.86
C GLY A 139 8.91 20.11 -19.92
N PRO A 140 9.87 20.93 -20.41
CA PRO A 140 11.03 21.37 -19.64
C PRO A 140 10.65 22.32 -18.50
N GLY A 141 11.38 22.28 -17.39
CA GLY A 141 11.31 23.23 -16.28
C GLY A 141 11.79 24.64 -16.62
N PHE A 142 12.24 24.86 -17.86
CA PHE A 142 12.70 26.15 -18.37
C PHE A 142 12.09 26.47 -19.74
N SER A 143 11.88 27.75 -20.00
CA SER A 143 11.48 28.29 -21.31
C SER A 143 12.32 29.54 -21.62
N ALA A 144 12.99 29.55 -22.78
CA ALA A 144 13.92 30.62 -23.17
C ALA A 144 14.96 30.96 -22.09
N GLY A 145 15.47 29.93 -21.40
CA GLY A 145 16.44 30.04 -20.32
C GLY A 145 15.89 30.56 -18.99
N LYS A 146 14.64 31.03 -18.90
CA LYS A 146 13.96 31.37 -17.63
C LYS A 146 13.21 30.15 -17.09
N ILE A 147 13.18 30.00 -15.77
CA ILE A 147 12.42 28.94 -15.10
C ILE A 147 10.92 29.06 -15.42
N LEU A 148 10.23 27.92 -15.58
CA LEU A 148 8.78 27.91 -15.73
C LEU A 148 8.10 28.34 -14.44
N ILE A 149 7.10 29.20 -14.59
CA ILE A 149 6.30 29.69 -13.47
C ILE A 149 4.80 29.54 -13.70
N SER A 150 4.07 29.50 -12.57
CA SER A 150 2.62 29.66 -12.51
C SER A 150 2.28 30.53 -11.30
N PHE A 151 1.77 31.73 -11.54
CA PHE A 151 1.43 32.68 -10.48
C PHE A 151 -0.02 32.53 -10.04
N GLU A 152 -0.26 32.54 -8.73
CA GLU A 152 -1.58 32.32 -8.14
C GLU A 152 -2.07 33.55 -7.34
N PRO A 153 -2.97 34.38 -7.91
CA PRO A 153 -3.47 35.61 -7.27
C PRO A 153 -4.11 35.39 -5.90
N PHE A 154 -4.74 34.23 -5.69
CA PHE A 154 -5.29 33.83 -4.40
C PHE A 154 -4.24 33.75 -3.30
N TYR A 155 -3.12 33.08 -3.58
CA TYR A 155 -2.08 32.96 -2.57
C TYR A 155 -1.33 34.27 -2.36
N PHE A 156 -1.22 35.14 -3.37
CA PHE A 156 -0.70 36.48 -3.18
C PHE A 156 -1.58 37.31 -2.24
N SER A 157 -2.91 37.25 -2.44
CA SER A 157 -3.89 37.85 -1.53
C SER A 157 -3.74 37.34 -0.10
N GLU A 158 -3.68 36.01 0.09
CA GLU A 158 -3.50 35.40 1.42
C GLU A 158 -2.19 35.84 2.09
N LEU A 159 -1.07 35.81 1.37
CA LEU A 159 0.25 36.15 1.90
C LEU A 159 0.39 37.63 2.23
N THR A 160 -0.31 38.51 1.51
CA THR A 160 -0.30 39.95 1.77
C THR A 160 -1.36 40.39 2.77
N GLY A 161 -2.19 39.46 3.26
CA GLY A 161 -3.31 39.77 4.15
C GLY A 161 -4.40 40.60 3.46
N HIS A 162 -4.64 40.34 2.17
CA HIS A 162 -5.63 40.99 1.32
C HIS A 162 -5.40 42.48 1.05
N ARG A 163 -4.21 43.01 1.38
CA ARG A 163 -3.88 44.45 1.25
C ARG A 163 -4.07 45.01 -0.16
N PHE A 164 -3.93 44.18 -1.19
CA PHE A 164 -3.93 44.62 -2.59
C PHE A 164 -5.19 44.21 -3.37
N ASP A 165 -6.16 43.54 -2.74
CA ASP A 165 -7.35 43.02 -3.44
C ASP A 165 -8.17 44.13 -4.12
N ALA A 166 -8.33 45.28 -3.45
CA ALA A 166 -9.11 46.40 -3.98
C ALA A 166 -8.33 47.22 -5.02
N SER A 167 -7.02 47.42 -4.82
CA SER A 167 -6.19 48.28 -5.67
C SER A 167 -5.62 47.55 -6.89
N HIS A 168 -5.42 46.23 -6.80
CA HIS A 168 -4.80 45.39 -7.84
C HIS A 168 -5.56 44.06 -8.03
N PRO A 169 -6.85 44.09 -8.38
CA PRO A 169 -7.69 42.88 -8.44
C PRO A 169 -7.26 41.85 -9.48
N THR A 170 -6.39 42.23 -10.43
CA THR A 170 -5.81 41.31 -11.43
C THR A 170 -4.55 40.59 -10.92
N ILE A 171 -3.98 41.04 -9.79
CA ILE A 171 -2.78 40.49 -9.14
C ILE A 171 -3.12 39.83 -7.80
N SER A 172 -4.09 40.38 -7.08
CA SER A 172 -4.51 39.94 -5.75
C SER A 172 -6.01 39.67 -5.75
N SER A 173 -6.43 38.45 -5.43
CA SER A 173 -7.85 38.09 -5.39
C SER A 173 -8.15 37.01 -4.34
N SER A 174 -8.93 37.32 -3.33
CA SER A 174 -9.39 36.36 -2.31
C SER A 174 -10.38 35.30 -2.81
N THR A 175 -10.88 35.42 -4.05
CA THR A 175 -11.88 34.50 -4.63
C THR A 175 -11.34 33.69 -5.80
N ASN A 176 -10.46 34.27 -6.63
CA ASN A 176 -9.94 33.59 -7.81
C ASN A 176 -8.75 32.67 -7.48
N ARG A 177 -9.04 31.38 -7.36
CA ARG A 177 -8.05 30.33 -7.10
C ARG A 177 -7.37 29.77 -8.36
N ALA A 178 -7.75 30.25 -9.55
CA ALA A 178 -7.10 29.81 -10.77
C ALA A 178 -5.74 30.52 -10.92
N PRO A 179 -4.67 29.80 -11.31
CA PRO A 179 -3.44 30.45 -11.71
C PRO A 179 -3.65 31.35 -12.93
N VAL A 180 -2.77 32.32 -13.10
CA VAL A 180 -2.80 33.19 -14.28
C VAL A 180 -2.53 32.34 -15.54
N GLY A 181 -3.51 32.36 -16.46
CA GLY A 181 -3.40 31.72 -17.77
C GLY A 181 -2.44 32.43 -18.74
N GLY A 182 -2.32 31.89 -19.95
CA GLY A 182 -1.45 32.45 -21.00
C GLY A 182 -0.03 31.87 -21.00
N ASN A 183 0.82 32.46 -21.84
CA ASN A 183 2.21 32.03 -22.05
C ASN A 183 3.14 32.49 -20.91
N GLN A 184 4.37 31.98 -20.89
CA GLN A 184 5.34 32.32 -19.84
C GLN A 184 5.65 33.81 -19.75
N ALA A 185 5.72 34.53 -20.88
CA ALA A 185 5.97 35.97 -20.86
C ALA A 185 4.87 36.72 -20.08
N ALA A 186 3.59 36.40 -20.34
CA ALA A 186 2.47 37.00 -19.62
C ALA A 186 2.50 36.68 -18.12
N ARG A 187 2.87 35.45 -17.75
CA ARG A 187 3.02 35.04 -16.34
C ARG A 187 4.15 35.81 -15.65
N TRP A 188 5.28 35.98 -16.33
CA TRP A 188 6.42 36.75 -15.80
C TRP A 188 6.09 38.23 -15.61
N THR A 189 5.33 38.83 -16.52
CA THR A 189 4.80 40.19 -16.33
C THR A 189 3.98 40.30 -15.04
N LYS A 190 3.11 39.32 -14.78
CA LYS A 190 2.26 39.32 -13.58
C LYS A 190 3.05 39.10 -12.29
N VAL A 191 4.07 38.24 -12.32
CA VAL A 191 5.01 38.13 -11.19
C VAL A 191 5.77 39.43 -10.96
N ALA A 192 6.20 40.13 -12.01
CA ALA A 192 6.89 41.41 -11.87
C ALA A 192 5.98 42.50 -11.27
N GLU A 193 4.71 42.58 -11.71
CA GLU A 193 3.70 43.46 -11.11
C GLU A 193 3.50 43.15 -9.62
N ALA A 194 3.33 41.88 -9.26
CA ALA A 194 3.17 41.45 -7.86
C ALA A 194 4.43 41.73 -7.03
N TYR A 195 5.61 41.51 -7.61
CA TYR A 195 6.91 41.71 -6.96
C TYR A 195 7.17 43.17 -6.64
N ALA A 196 6.69 44.11 -7.48
CA ALA A 196 6.76 45.54 -7.20
C ALA A 196 5.94 45.95 -5.97
N LEU A 197 4.89 45.19 -5.62
CA LEU A 197 4.04 45.43 -4.46
C LEU A 197 4.57 44.76 -3.19
N ASP A 198 4.96 43.48 -3.30
CA ASP A 198 5.50 42.68 -2.20
C ASP A 198 6.39 41.54 -2.74
N PRO A 199 7.73 41.72 -2.74
CA PRO A 199 8.66 40.75 -3.32
C PRO A 199 8.52 39.33 -2.74
N ALA A 200 8.45 39.22 -1.41
CA ALA A 200 8.41 37.93 -0.75
C ALA A 200 7.08 37.22 -0.99
N ALA A 201 5.95 37.94 -0.92
CA ALA A 201 4.64 37.37 -1.20
C ALA A 201 4.49 36.98 -2.68
N ALA A 202 5.04 37.76 -3.61
CA ALA A 202 4.99 37.44 -5.05
C ALA A 202 5.71 36.13 -5.36
N LEU A 203 6.94 35.96 -4.84
CA LEU A 203 7.69 34.72 -5.01
C LEU A 203 7.01 33.54 -4.29
N GLY A 204 6.43 33.78 -3.11
CA GLY A 204 5.71 32.77 -2.33
C GLY A 204 4.42 32.29 -2.99
N ALA A 205 3.72 33.17 -3.72
CA ALA A 205 2.50 32.88 -4.46
C ALA A 205 2.73 32.31 -5.87
N THR A 206 3.99 32.04 -6.23
CA THR A 206 4.37 31.48 -7.53
C THR A 206 4.82 30.03 -7.36
N SER A 207 4.38 29.15 -8.26
CA SER A 207 4.89 27.79 -8.42
C SER A 207 6.04 27.76 -9.42
N TRP A 208 7.10 27.01 -9.11
CA TRP A 208 8.39 27.10 -9.79
C TRP A 208 8.84 25.75 -10.38
N GLY A 209 9.30 25.80 -11.64
CA GLY A 209 10.05 24.70 -12.28
C GLY A 209 9.21 23.50 -12.70
N VAL A 210 9.91 22.40 -13.01
CA VAL A 210 9.35 21.16 -13.61
C VAL A 210 8.36 20.43 -12.68
N PHE A 211 8.49 20.61 -11.36
CA PHE A 211 7.58 20.06 -10.34
C PHE A 211 6.48 21.04 -9.90
N GLN A 212 6.47 22.25 -10.48
CA GLN A 212 5.58 23.36 -10.07
C GLN A 212 5.53 23.54 -8.54
N LEU A 213 6.69 23.44 -7.88
CA LEU A 213 6.76 23.50 -6.42
C LEU A 213 6.46 24.94 -5.94
N PRO A 214 5.42 25.16 -5.13
CA PRO A 214 5.06 26.51 -4.67
C PRO A 214 6.13 27.17 -3.81
N GLY A 215 6.43 28.46 -4.07
CA GLY A 215 7.42 29.24 -3.32
C GLY A 215 7.10 29.34 -1.83
N ARG A 216 5.81 29.34 -1.44
CA ARG A 216 5.35 29.27 -0.04
C ARG A 216 5.86 28.05 0.73
N TYR A 217 6.37 27.02 0.04
CA TYR A 217 6.97 25.83 0.66
C TYR A 217 8.47 25.93 0.89
N PHE A 218 9.12 27.07 0.62
CA PHE A 218 10.58 27.25 0.75
C PHE A 218 11.13 26.74 2.09
N ALA A 219 10.46 27.05 3.21
CA ALA A 219 10.93 26.69 4.54
C ALA A 219 10.86 25.18 4.77
N THR A 220 9.78 24.54 4.30
CA THR A 220 9.63 23.07 4.35
C THR A 220 10.64 22.39 3.44
N ALA A 221 10.93 22.96 2.27
CA ALA A 221 12.00 22.51 1.37
C ALA A 221 13.41 22.78 1.93
N GLY A 222 13.53 23.51 3.04
CA GLY A 222 14.77 23.70 3.79
C GLY A 222 15.55 24.97 3.47
N TYR A 223 14.95 25.92 2.78
CA TYR A 223 15.55 27.21 2.46
C TYR A 223 15.29 28.22 3.58
N ALA A 224 16.25 29.12 3.80
CA ALA A 224 16.14 30.16 4.83
C ALA A 224 15.05 31.21 4.50
N ASN A 225 14.86 31.50 3.21
CA ASN A 225 13.87 32.44 2.71
C ASN A 225 13.48 32.09 1.26
N VAL A 226 12.41 32.72 0.76
CA VAL A 226 11.88 32.46 -0.58
C VAL A 226 12.83 32.91 -1.70
N PHE A 227 13.65 33.94 -1.49
CA PHE A 227 14.63 34.40 -2.49
C PHE A 227 15.71 33.34 -2.73
N ALA A 228 16.25 32.76 -1.66
CA ALA A 228 17.23 31.67 -1.75
C ALA A 228 16.64 30.42 -2.41
N PHE A 229 15.37 30.12 -2.17
CA PHE A 229 14.66 29.04 -2.85
C PHE A 229 14.55 29.30 -4.36
N VAL A 230 14.07 30.49 -4.75
CA VAL A 230 13.86 30.81 -6.17
C VAL A 230 15.19 30.91 -6.93
N ASP A 231 16.22 31.51 -6.33
CA ASP A 231 17.56 31.58 -6.91
C ASP A 231 18.14 30.19 -7.20
N ASP A 232 17.97 29.26 -6.25
CA ASP A 232 18.46 27.90 -6.41
C ASP A 232 17.67 27.09 -7.46
N MET A 233 16.34 27.18 -7.41
CA MET A 233 15.44 26.55 -8.39
C MET A 233 15.73 27.00 -9.83
N ALA A 234 16.15 28.26 -10.00
CA ALA A 234 16.43 28.84 -11.31
C ALA A 234 17.71 28.31 -11.97
N LYS A 235 18.59 27.60 -11.25
CA LYS A 235 19.90 27.16 -11.78
C LYS A 235 19.81 25.95 -12.71
N SER A 236 19.04 24.93 -12.34
CA SER A 236 18.86 23.70 -13.15
C SER A 236 17.67 22.85 -12.71
N GLU A 237 17.23 21.90 -13.54
CA GLU A 237 16.16 20.97 -13.15
C GLU A 237 16.62 20.02 -12.02
N ALA A 238 17.92 19.72 -11.92
CA ALA A 238 18.47 18.96 -10.81
C ALA A 238 18.30 19.69 -9.46
N ARG A 239 18.42 21.03 -9.43
CA ARG A 239 18.08 21.83 -8.23
C ARG A 239 16.59 21.82 -7.94
N GLN A 240 15.75 21.83 -8.97
CA GLN A 240 14.30 21.71 -8.82
C GLN A 240 13.88 20.34 -8.25
N LEU A 241 14.53 19.26 -8.71
CA LEU A 241 14.38 17.91 -8.17
C LEU A 241 14.78 17.85 -6.69
N ALA A 242 15.93 18.42 -6.34
CA ALA A 242 16.42 18.44 -4.96
C ALA A 242 15.47 19.18 -4.00
N ALA A 243 14.91 20.32 -4.43
CA ALA A 243 13.94 21.05 -3.63
C ALA A 243 12.63 20.27 -3.45
N PHE A 244 12.14 19.64 -4.52
CA PHE A 244 10.96 18.76 -4.46
C PHE A 244 11.20 17.58 -3.51
N GLU A 245 12.35 16.91 -3.60
CA GLU A 245 12.74 15.84 -2.70
C GLU A 245 12.75 16.27 -1.23
N ALA A 246 13.39 17.39 -0.94
CA ALA A 246 13.48 17.94 0.41
C ALA A 246 12.08 18.26 0.96
N TYR A 247 11.22 18.86 0.14
CA TYR A 247 9.83 19.14 0.51
C TYR A 247 9.07 17.86 0.84
N VAL A 248 9.01 16.90 -0.08
CA VAL A 248 8.27 15.63 0.10
C VAL A 248 8.74 14.88 1.34
N SER A 249 10.06 14.82 1.55
CA SER A 249 10.65 14.14 2.71
C SER A 249 10.28 14.83 4.02
N ARG A 250 10.41 16.15 4.11
CA ARG A 250 10.17 16.93 5.34
C ARG A 250 8.70 17.15 5.64
N ALA A 251 7.85 17.15 4.61
CA ALA A 251 6.40 17.16 4.76
C ALA A 251 5.85 15.78 5.17
N GLY A 252 6.68 14.73 5.10
CA GLY A 252 6.27 13.36 5.42
C GLY A 252 5.32 12.78 4.37
N LEU A 253 5.57 13.07 3.09
CA LEU A 253 4.75 12.66 1.95
C LEU A 253 5.30 11.46 1.16
N ALA A 254 6.49 10.97 1.52
CA ALA A 254 7.13 9.85 0.83
C ALA A 254 6.32 8.54 0.98
N ASP A 255 5.77 8.30 2.16
CA ASP A 255 4.91 7.15 2.46
C ASP A 255 3.63 7.12 1.61
N GLU A 256 3.04 8.29 1.35
CA GLU A 256 1.87 8.47 0.49
C GLU A 256 2.22 8.14 -0.96
N LEU A 257 3.37 8.61 -1.45
CA LEU A 257 3.88 8.29 -2.78
C LEU A 257 4.21 6.80 -2.92
N GLN A 258 4.86 6.21 -1.93
CA GLN A 258 5.15 4.77 -1.88
C GLN A 258 3.87 3.92 -1.97
N ARG A 259 2.83 4.30 -1.22
CA ARG A 259 1.54 3.58 -1.22
C ARG A 259 0.62 4.00 -2.36
N ARG A 260 1.04 4.97 -3.19
CA ARG A 260 0.22 5.59 -4.26
C ARG A 260 -1.11 6.09 -3.74
N ASP A 261 -1.10 6.64 -2.53
CA ASP A 261 -2.23 7.34 -1.93
C ASP A 261 -2.29 8.75 -2.53
N TRP A 262 -2.71 8.81 -3.80
CA TRP A 262 -2.81 10.04 -4.58
C TRP A 262 -3.70 11.08 -3.92
N ALA A 263 -4.76 10.64 -3.24
CA ALA A 263 -5.70 11.53 -2.56
C ALA A 263 -5.05 12.25 -1.37
N THR A 264 -4.34 11.51 -0.51
CA THR A 264 -3.64 12.13 0.63
C THR A 264 -2.48 12.99 0.14
N PHE A 265 -1.70 12.52 -0.83
CA PHE A 265 -0.62 13.31 -1.43
C PHE A 265 -1.14 14.63 -2.02
N ALA A 266 -2.14 14.57 -2.91
CA ALA A 266 -2.76 15.74 -3.53
C ALA A 266 -3.35 16.71 -2.50
N GLY A 267 -4.00 16.20 -1.46
CA GLY A 267 -4.58 17.02 -0.40
C GLY A 267 -3.56 17.86 0.38
N GLN A 268 -2.29 17.42 0.40
CA GLN A 268 -1.18 18.12 1.07
C GLN A 268 -0.32 18.91 0.09
N TYR A 269 -0.08 18.40 -1.11
CA TYR A 269 0.76 19.03 -2.12
C TYR A 269 0.05 20.25 -2.73
N GLU A 270 -1.15 20.05 -3.27
CA GLU A 270 -1.96 21.09 -3.93
C GLU A 270 -2.77 21.90 -2.90
N GLY A 271 -3.43 21.20 -1.97
CA GLY A 271 -4.04 21.85 -0.81
C GLY A 271 -5.32 22.64 -1.05
N GLY A 272 -6.20 22.26 -1.98
CA GLY A 272 -7.44 23.00 -2.26
C GLY A 272 -8.64 22.14 -2.68
N PRO A 273 -9.74 22.76 -3.16
CA PRO A 273 -10.87 22.04 -3.76
C PRO A 273 -10.47 21.16 -4.95
N ASN A 274 -9.32 21.46 -5.59
CA ASN A 274 -8.80 20.75 -6.76
C ASN A 274 -8.04 19.46 -6.43
N ALA A 275 -7.82 19.14 -5.14
CA ALA A 275 -7.01 17.98 -4.74
C ALA A 275 -7.54 16.65 -5.30
N ALA A 276 -8.86 16.48 -5.41
CA ALA A 276 -9.45 15.28 -5.98
C ALA A 276 -9.14 15.15 -7.48
N THR A 277 -9.26 16.24 -8.23
CA THR A 277 -8.93 16.29 -9.66
C THR A 277 -7.45 16.03 -9.90
N TYR A 278 -6.58 16.64 -9.09
CA TYR A 278 -5.14 16.43 -9.17
C TYR A 278 -4.75 14.98 -8.82
N ALA A 279 -5.35 14.38 -7.79
CA ALA A 279 -5.16 12.98 -7.46
C ALA A 279 -5.58 12.05 -8.61
N ALA A 280 -6.70 12.33 -9.27
CA ALA A 280 -7.15 11.57 -10.43
C ALA A 280 -6.19 11.70 -11.63
N ALA A 281 -5.65 12.90 -11.86
CA ALA A 281 -4.65 13.13 -12.90
C ALA A 281 -3.36 12.35 -12.63
N LEU A 282 -2.86 12.36 -11.39
CA LEU A 282 -1.69 11.56 -10.99
C LEU A 282 -1.93 10.05 -11.19
N ALA A 283 -3.09 9.55 -10.76
CA ALA A 283 -3.45 8.14 -10.94
C ALA A 283 -3.51 7.76 -12.42
N SER A 284 -4.11 8.61 -13.27
CA SER A 284 -4.21 8.39 -14.70
C SER A 284 -2.85 8.44 -15.39
N ALA A 285 -2.00 9.42 -15.04
CA ALA A 285 -0.65 9.54 -15.58
C ALA A 285 0.22 8.34 -15.20
N TYR A 286 0.12 7.85 -13.96
CA TYR A 286 0.81 6.64 -13.51
C TYR A 286 0.34 5.41 -14.30
N ALA A 287 -0.98 5.22 -14.43
CA ALA A 287 -1.55 4.08 -15.14
C ALA A 287 -1.20 4.04 -16.64
N ALA A 288 -0.90 5.19 -17.24
CA ALA A 288 -0.49 5.31 -18.63
C ALA A 288 1.01 5.01 -18.87
N LEU A 289 1.82 4.94 -17.81
CA LEU A 289 3.24 4.61 -17.93
C LEU A 289 3.45 3.10 -18.00
N PRO A 290 4.41 2.62 -18.82
CA PRO A 290 4.70 1.20 -18.87
C PRO A 290 5.24 0.72 -17.51
N PRO A 291 4.83 -0.47 -17.03
CA PRO A 291 5.33 -1.04 -15.80
C PRO A 291 6.87 -1.07 -15.75
N THR A 292 7.45 -0.73 -14.61
CA THR A 292 8.89 -0.40 -14.49
C THR A 292 9.83 -1.60 -14.37
N SER A 293 9.36 -2.82 -14.09
CA SER A 293 10.27 -3.86 -13.61
C SER A 293 10.30 -5.15 -14.43
N ASP A 294 11.46 -5.36 -15.07
CA ASP A 294 12.31 -6.47 -14.68
C ASP A 294 13.52 -5.92 -13.90
N ASP A 295 13.36 -5.71 -12.59
CA ASP A 295 14.43 -5.27 -11.68
C ASP A 295 15.32 -6.45 -11.22
N GLY A 296 15.19 -7.63 -11.87
CA GLY A 296 15.89 -8.86 -11.53
C GLY A 296 15.47 -9.48 -10.19
N TYR A 297 14.60 -8.84 -9.41
CA TYR A 297 14.25 -9.28 -8.06
C TYR A 297 13.60 -10.67 -8.07
N LEU A 298 12.55 -10.87 -8.88
CA LEU A 298 11.88 -12.17 -8.94
C LEU A 298 12.80 -13.28 -9.45
N ALA A 299 13.73 -12.96 -10.36
CA ALA A 299 14.71 -13.91 -10.87
C ALA A 299 15.72 -14.33 -9.77
N SER A 300 15.99 -13.44 -8.80
CA SER A 300 16.88 -13.72 -7.66
C SER A 300 16.27 -14.63 -6.58
N LEU A 301 14.95 -14.85 -6.59
CA LEU A 301 14.24 -15.62 -5.56
C LEU A 301 14.39 -17.14 -5.75
N LYS A 302 15.60 -17.65 -5.57
CA LYS A 302 15.90 -19.08 -5.63
C LYS A 302 16.73 -19.50 -4.43
N ALA A 303 16.36 -20.61 -3.81
CA ALA A 303 17.17 -21.24 -2.79
C ALA A 303 18.46 -21.80 -3.40
N ALA A 304 19.58 -21.54 -2.74
CA ALA A 304 20.85 -22.18 -3.10
C ALA A 304 20.83 -23.69 -2.86
N ALA A 305 20.07 -24.14 -1.84
CA ALA A 305 19.85 -25.55 -1.53
C ALA A 305 18.51 -25.75 -0.81
N ASN A 306 17.82 -26.85 -1.11
CA ASN A 306 16.62 -27.29 -0.41
C ASN A 306 16.97 -28.27 0.72
N VAL A 307 17.59 -27.75 1.77
CA VAL A 307 17.92 -28.54 2.97
C VAL A 307 16.65 -28.74 3.79
N ALA A 308 16.30 -29.99 4.07
CA ALA A 308 15.16 -30.35 4.89
C ALA A 308 15.38 -29.91 6.35
N LEU A 309 14.29 -29.48 7.01
CA LEU A 309 14.31 -29.21 8.45
C LEU A 309 14.74 -30.44 9.24
N THR A 310 15.69 -30.25 10.16
CA THR A 310 16.17 -31.26 11.09
C THR A 310 15.34 -31.28 12.36
N ARG A 311 15.46 -32.34 13.16
CA ARG A 311 14.83 -32.40 14.49
C ARG A 311 15.25 -31.22 15.38
N ALA A 312 16.51 -30.81 15.32
CA ALA A 312 17.04 -29.67 16.07
C ALA A 312 16.37 -28.34 15.68
N ASP A 313 16.03 -28.15 14.40
CA ASP A 313 15.30 -26.97 13.95
C ASP A 313 13.90 -26.91 14.58
N TYR A 314 13.20 -28.05 14.60
CA TYR A 314 11.89 -28.16 15.25
C TYR A 314 11.98 -27.98 16.76
N GLU A 315 13.01 -28.50 17.42
CA GLU A 315 13.24 -28.31 18.86
C GLU A 315 13.49 -26.84 19.20
N ALA A 316 14.30 -26.14 18.41
CA ALA A 316 14.53 -24.71 18.59
C ALA A 316 13.24 -23.89 18.42
N ALA A 317 12.41 -24.23 17.42
CA ALA A 317 11.12 -23.57 17.21
C ALA A 317 10.12 -23.87 18.35
N ALA A 318 10.04 -25.12 18.78
CA ALA A 318 9.18 -25.56 19.88
C ALA A 318 9.55 -24.88 21.20
N ALA A 319 10.84 -24.78 21.51
CA ALA A 319 11.35 -24.05 22.68
C ALA A 319 10.94 -22.56 22.65
N GLN A 320 10.99 -21.91 21.49
CA GLN A 320 10.55 -20.51 21.35
C GLN A 320 9.03 -20.32 21.51
N LEU A 321 8.25 -21.34 21.14
CA LEU A 321 6.78 -21.33 21.25
C LEU A 321 6.28 -21.88 22.58
N GLY A 322 7.14 -22.55 23.35
CA GLY A 322 6.78 -23.22 24.62
C GLY A 322 5.92 -24.48 24.42
N CYS A 323 5.89 -25.07 23.22
CA CYS A 323 5.07 -26.23 22.89
C CYS A 323 5.92 -27.48 22.62
N GLU A 324 5.25 -28.61 22.35
CA GLU A 324 5.94 -29.84 21.97
C GLU A 324 6.47 -29.80 20.54
N VAL A 325 7.58 -30.48 20.27
CA VAL A 325 8.19 -30.57 18.94
C VAL A 325 7.21 -31.14 17.91
N GLU A 326 6.47 -32.18 18.31
CA GLU A 326 5.49 -32.83 17.45
C GLU A 326 4.33 -31.90 17.09
N ALA A 327 4.02 -30.88 17.91
CA ALA A 327 3.00 -29.90 17.58
C ALA A 327 3.45 -28.97 16.45
N VAL A 328 4.71 -28.53 16.47
CA VAL A 328 5.29 -27.75 15.36
C VAL A 328 5.36 -28.60 14.09
N GLN A 329 5.81 -29.85 14.20
CA GLN A 329 5.88 -30.78 13.07
C GLN A 329 4.50 -31.06 12.47
N ALA A 330 3.45 -31.20 13.31
CA ALA A 330 2.08 -31.39 12.84
C ALA A 330 1.58 -30.21 12.00
N VAL A 331 1.87 -28.97 12.41
CA VAL A 331 1.53 -27.79 11.60
C VAL A 331 2.29 -27.82 10.28
N VAL A 332 3.60 -28.09 10.29
CA VAL A 332 4.39 -28.18 9.04
C VAL A 332 3.84 -29.23 8.08
N GLU A 333 3.49 -30.42 8.57
CA GLU A 333 2.96 -31.49 7.72
C GLU A 333 1.62 -31.10 7.07
N VAL A 334 0.77 -30.41 7.83
CA VAL A 334 -0.51 -29.93 7.30
C VAL A 334 -0.32 -28.81 6.29
N GLU A 335 0.54 -27.82 6.58
CA GLU A 335 0.69 -26.60 5.78
C GLU A 335 1.58 -26.80 4.53
N SER A 336 2.59 -27.67 4.59
CA SER A 336 3.56 -27.86 3.49
C SER A 336 3.04 -28.70 2.32
N GLY A 337 2.02 -29.54 2.57
CA GLY A 337 1.43 -30.44 1.60
C GLY A 337 2.45 -31.31 0.84
N ARG A 338 2.13 -31.74 -0.39
CA ARG A 338 3.05 -32.53 -1.23
C ARG A 338 4.10 -31.70 -1.97
N ALA A 339 3.90 -30.39 -2.05
CA ALA A 339 4.74 -29.49 -2.84
C ALA A 339 6.02 -29.07 -2.09
N GLY A 340 5.99 -29.11 -0.75
CA GLY A 340 7.15 -28.76 0.07
C GLY A 340 7.47 -27.26 0.04
N ALA A 341 8.73 -26.92 0.35
CA ALA A 341 9.19 -25.54 0.49
C ALA A 341 9.50 -24.85 -0.84
N PHE A 342 10.07 -25.61 -1.78
CA PHE A 342 10.64 -25.12 -3.04
C PHE A 342 10.27 -26.04 -4.19
N GLY A 343 10.05 -25.47 -5.36
CA GLY A 343 9.93 -26.19 -6.62
C GLY A 343 11.28 -26.75 -7.09
N PRO A 344 11.28 -27.55 -8.17
CA PRO A 344 12.49 -28.19 -8.70
C PRO A 344 13.55 -27.19 -9.20
N ASP A 345 13.16 -25.95 -9.46
CA ASP A 345 14.03 -24.87 -9.92
C ASP A 345 14.50 -23.93 -8.79
N GLY A 346 14.28 -24.34 -7.54
CA GLY A 346 14.69 -23.63 -6.33
C GLY A 346 13.80 -22.45 -5.95
N ARG A 347 12.77 -22.11 -6.73
CA ARG A 347 11.83 -21.05 -6.34
C ARG A 347 10.94 -21.52 -5.18
N PRO A 348 10.61 -20.66 -4.21
CA PRO A 348 9.68 -21.05 -3.16
C PRO A 348 8.32 -21.43 -3.77
N ILE A 349 7.64 -22.39 -3.15
CA ILE A 349 6.25 -22.70 -3.52
C ILE A 349 5.39 -21.49 -3.17
N ILE A 350 4.63 -20.98 -4.15
CA ILE A 350 3.76 -19.83 -3.95
C ILE A 350 2.30 -20.12 -4.27
N LEU A 351 1.44 -19.27 -3.71
CA LEU A 351 0.16 -18.92 -4.31
C LEU A 351 0.00 -17.41 -4.36
N PHE A 352 -0.17 -16.87 -5.56
CA PHE A 352 -0.56 -15.48 -5.74
C PHE A 352 -2.08 -15.33 -5.59
N GLU A 353 -2.52 -14.27 -4.92
CA GLU A 353 -3.92 -14.01 -4.58
C GLU A 353 -4.42 -12.73 -5.28
N PRO A 354 -4.99 -12.83 -6.50
CA PRO A 354 -5.42 -11.67 -7.28
C PRO A 354 -6.41 -10.73 -6.56
N HIS A 355 -7.26 -11.30 -5.71
CA HIS A 355 -8.23 -10.53 -4.93
C HIS A 355 -7.60 -9.78 -3.75
N ILE A 356 -6.49 -10.27 -3.22
CA ILE A 356 -5.65 -9.54 -2.26
C ILE A 356 -4.93 -8.42 -2.99
N PHE A 357 -4.36 -8.69 -4.17
CA PHE A 357 -3.70 -7.68 -4.99
C PHE A 357 -4.66 -6.54 -5.38
N SER A 358 -5.87 -6.88 -5.84
CA SER A 358 -6.96 -5.93 -6.08
C SER A 358 -7.23 -5.06 -4.86
N ARG A 359 -7.46 -5.67 -3.69
CA ARG A 359 -7.72 -4.91 -2.46
C ARG A 359 -6.56 -4.00 -2.07
N ARG A 360 -5.32 -4.49 -2.18
CA ARG A 360 -4.11 -3.76 -1.78
C ARG A 360 -3.73 -2.63 -2.73
N THR A 361 -4.13 -2.74 -3.99
CA THR A 361 -3.95 -1.69 -5.02
C THR A 361 -5.19 -0.80 -5.14
N ASN A 362 -6.11 -0.86 -4.17
CA ASN A 362 -7.38 -0.11 -4.18
C ASN A 362 -8.17 -0.29 -5.50
N ARG A 363 -8.14 -1.51 -6.04
CA ARG A 363 -8.82 -1.92 -7.28
C ARG A 363 -8.30 -1.24 -8.55
N MET A 364 -7.12 -0.63 -8.49
CA MET A 364 -6.52 0.13 -9.60
C MET A 364 -6.39 -0.69 -10.90
N TYR A 365 -6.15 -2.01 -10.79
CA TYR A 365 -5.88 -2.88 -11.92
C TYR A 365 -7.03 -3.80 -12.31
N ASP A 366 -8.19 -3.73 -11.65
CA ASP A 366 -9.30 -4.66 -11.88
C ASP A 366 -9.80 -4.61 -13.33
N ALA A 367 -9.86 -3.40 -13.91
CA ALA A 367 -10.33 -3.22 -15.28
C ALA A 367 -9.27 -3.55 -16.34
N SER A 368 -8.01 -3.15 -16.10
CA SER A 368 -6.93 -3.31 -17.08
C SER A 368 -6.27 -4.70 -17.05
N HIS A 369 -6.33 -5.39 -15.90
CA HIS A 369 -5.66 -6.68 -15.69
C HIS A 369 -6.55 -7.69 -14.94
N PRO A 370 -7.73 -8.04 -15.49
CA PRO A 370 -8.75 -8.86 -14.82
C PRO A 370 -8.32 -10.31 -14.53
N THR A 371 -7.16 -10.74 -15.03
CA THR A 371 -6.57 -12.06 -14.77
C THR A 371 -5.71 -12.11 -13.51
N ILE A 372 -5.21 -10.96 -13.05
CA ILE A 372 -4.31 -10.83 -11.88
C ILE A 372 -4.82 -9.82 -10.84
N SER A 373 -5.93 -9.13 -11.12
CA SER A 373 -6.62 -8.25 -10.19
C SER A 373 -8.13 -8.39 -10.37
N TYR A 374 -8.84 -8.86 -9.35
CA TYR A 374 -10.30 -8.91 -9.36
C TYR A 374 -10.86 -8.87 -7.92
N PRO A 375 -12.01 -8.20 -7.66
CA PRO A 375 -12.41 -7.86 -6.30
C PRO A 375 -12.95 -9.04 -5.48
N THR A 376 -13.49 -10.06 -6.15
CA THR A 376 -14.15 -11.20 -5.51
C THR A 376 -13.36 -12.46 -5.82
N TRP A 377 -13.04 -13.23 -4.79
CA TRP A 377 -12.35 -14.50 -4.94
C TRP A 377 -13.07 -15.44 -5.93
N ASP A 378 -12.29 -16.08 -6.80
CA ASP A 378 -12.77 -17.00 -7.82
C ASP A 378 -11.76 -18.15 -8.01
N ALA A 379 -12.06 -19.32 -7.43
CA ALA A 379 -11.22 -20.52 -7.52
C ALA A 379 -10.90 -20.93 -8.97
N SER A 380 -11.80 -20.70 -9.92
CA SER A 380 -11.63 -21.19 -11.29
C SER A 380 -10.47 -20.50 -12.03
N LYS A 381 -10.03 -19.35 -11.53
CA LYS A 381 -8.98 -18.51 -12.12
C LYS A 381 -7.58 -18.77 -11.55
N TYR A 382 -7.44 -19.70 -10.61
CA TYR A 382 -6.14 -20.00 -10.01
C TYR A 382 -5.37 -21.00 -10.88
N PRO A 383 -4.10 -20.70 -11.22
CA PRO A 383 -3.30 -21.61 -12.01
C PRO A 383 -2.95 -22.90 -11.26
N ARG A 384 -2.77 -23.97 -12.03
CA ARG A 384 -2.55 -25.31 -11.49
C ARG A 384 -1.07 -25.58 -11.24
N THR A 385 -0.19 -25.00 -12.05
CA THR A 385 1.26 -25.21 -11.91
C THR A 385 1.94 -24.07 -11.16
N GLN A 386 3.11 -24.34 -10.59
CA GLN A 386 3.93 -23.30 -9.96
C GLN A 386 4.42 -22.29 -11.00
N ASP A 387 4.79 -22.72 -12.22
CA ASP A 387 5.21 -21.83 -13.29
C ASP A 387 4.16 -20.78 -13.63
N GLU A 388 2.90 -21.20 -13.79
CA GLU A 388 1.81 -20.28 -14.09
C GLU A 388 1.52 -19.32 -12.93
N ARG A 389 1.70 -19.74 -11.68
CA ARG A 389 1.54 -18.86 -10.50
C ARG A 389 2.65 -17.83 -10.42
N TRP A 390 3.87 -18.25 -10.71
CA TRP A 390 4.99 -17.33 -10.82
C TRP A 390 4.80 -16.36 -11.98
N ASN A 391 4.19 -16.78 -13.09
CA ASN A 391 3.82 -15.89 -14.18
C ASN A 391 2.73 -14.89 -13.77
N GLN A 392 1.71 -15.31 -13.01
CA GLN A 392 0.73 -14.37 -12.43
C GLN A 392 1.40 -13.35 -11.51
N LEU A 393 2.26 -13.80 -10.59
CA LEU A 393 3.01 -12.93 -9.70
C LEU A 393 3.89 -11.97 -10.50
N LYS A 394 4.60 -12.44 -11.54
CA LYS A 394 5.44 -11.61 -12.41
C LYS A 394 4.63 -10.51 -13.10
N SER A 395 3.46 -10.84 -13.63
CA SER A 395 2.56 -9.85 -14.24
C SER A 395 2.07 -8.81 -13.23
N ALA A 396 1.73 -9.22 -12.00
CA ALA A 396 1.36 -8.28 -10.94
C ALA A 396 2.55 -7.44 -10.46
N TYR A 397 3.73 -8.05 -10.37
CA TYR A 397 4.97 -7.41 -9.94
C TYR A 397 5.39 -6.28 -10.88
N ALA A 398 5.21 -6.48 -12.19
CA ALA A 398 5.42 -5.44 -13.18
C ALA A 398 4.60 -4.18 -12.85
N LEU A 399 3.36 -4.33 -12.35
CA LEU A 399 2.44 -3.23 -12.05
C LEU A 399 2.67 -2.56 -10.69
N ASP A 400 2.91 -3.38 -9.65
CA ASP A 400 3.19 -2.94 -8.29
C ASP A 400 4.04 -3.99 -7.55
N PRO A 401 5.37 -3.84 -7.54
CA PRO A 401 6.28 -4.79 -6.91
C PRO A 401 5.95 -5.13 -5.46
N GLN A 402 5.67 -4.11 -4.63
CA GLN A 402 5.48 -4.28 -3.20
C GLN A 402 4.15 -4.96 -2.88
N ASN A 403 3.07 -4.52 -3.53
CA ASN A 403 1.77 -5.15 -3.32
C ASN A 403 1.65 -6.51 -4.02
N ALA A 404 2.37 -6.75 -5.11
CA ALA A 404 2.39 -8.06 -5.75
C ALA A 404 2.99 -9.12 -4.81
N VAL A 405 4.19 -8.89 -4.28
CA VAL A 405 4.82 -9.86 -3.36
C VAL A 405 4.12 -9.92 -2.01
N ALA A 406 3.47 -8.83 -1.57
CA ALA A 406 2.60 -8.88 -0.38
C ALA A 406 1.32 -9.71 -0.61
N SER A 407 0.92 -9.94 -1.86
CA SER A 407 -0.31 -10.63 -2.23
C SER A 407 -0.08 -12.09 -2.60
N ALA A 408 1.05 -12.68 -2.25
CA ALA A 408 1.27 -14.12 -2.37
C ALA A 408 1.63 -14.76 -1.03
N SER A 409 1.37 -16.05 -0.89
CA SER A 409 1.87 -16.93 0.16
C SER A 409 3.17 -17.60 -0.28
N TYR A 410 4.04 -17.94 0.68
CA TYR A 410 5.38 -18.46 0.39
C TYR A 410 5.76 -19.68 1.24
N GLY A 411 6.36 -20.68 0.61
CA GLY A 411 7.09 -21.77 1.26
C GLY A 411 6.23 -22.75 2.07
N LEU A 412 6.88 -23.46 2.99
CA LEU A 412 6.32 -24.54 3.82
C LEU A 412 5.07 -24.14 4.60
N PHE A 413 5.02 -22.89 5.05
CA PHE A 413 3.99 -22.42 5.99
C PHE A 413 2.92 -21.56 5.30
N GLN A 414 3.09 -21.33 3.99
CA GLN A 414 2.21 -20.50 3.17
C GLN A 414 1.83 -19.15 3.82
N ILE A 415 2.78 -18.52 4.52
CA ILE A 415 2.56 -17.22 5.16
C ILE A 415 2.45 -16.17 4.06
N MET A 416 1.37 -15.38 4.11
CA MET A 416 1.14 -14.28 3.18
C MET A 416 2.18 -13.16 3.35
N GLY A 417 2.69 -12.63 2.23
CA GLY A 417 3.67 -11.55 2.23
C GLY A 417 3.20 -10.27 2.94
N PHE A 418 1.89 -10.00 2.98
CA PHE A 418 1.35 -8.88 3.76
C PHE A 418 1.54 -9.02 5.27
N ASN A 419 1.87 -10.22 5.77
CA ASN A 419 2.19 -10.49 7.18
C ASN A 419 3.68 -10.27 7.52
N HIS A 420 4.48 -9.70 6.62
CA HIS A 420 5.93 -9.47 6.82
C HIS A 420 6.26 -8.85 8.18
N ALA A 421 5.47 -7.87 8.64
CA ALA A 421 5.71 -7.18 9.91
C ALA A 421 5.50 -8.09 11.13
N ALA A 422 4.52 -8.98 11.08
CA ALA A 422 4.31 -10.01 12.12
C ALA A 422 5.45 -11.04 12.13
N CYS A 423 6.14 -11.22 10.99
CA CYS A 423 7.30 -12.08 10.86
C CYS A 423 8.62 -11.36 11.20
N GLY A 424 8.59 -10.06 11.55
CA GLY A 424 9.76 -9.27 11.94
C GLY A 424 10.48 -8.54 10.80
N PHE A 425 9.85 -8.39 9.62
CA PHE A 425 10.44 -7.75 8.45
C PHE A 425 9.90 -6.34 8.21
N ALA A 426 10.76 -5.45 7.70
CA ALA A 426 10.40 -4.05 7.43
C ALA A 426 9.40 -3.92 6.27
N ASP A 427 9.57 -4.75 5.23
CA ASP A 427 8.75 -4.71 4.02
C ASP A 427 8.56 -6.12 3.39
N PRO A 428 7.56 -6.28 2.52
CA PRO A 428 7.28 -7.54 1.83
C PRO A 428 8.45 -8.12 1.03
N LYS A 429 9.27 -7.32 0.34
CA LYS A 429 10.41 -7.84 -0.45
C LYS A 429 11.47 -8.43 0.48
N SER A 430 11.78 -7.78 1.59
CA SER A 430 12.73 -8.32 2.58
C SER A 430 12.26 -9.66 3.17
N PHE A 431 10.95 -9.81 3.43
CA PHE A 431 10.36 -11.08 3.87
C PHE A 431 10.50 -12.18 2.81
N VAL A 432 10.10 -11.91 1.57
CA VAL A 432 10.12 -12.92 0.50
C VAL A 432 11.54 -13.33 0.12
N THR A 433 12.49 -12.40 0.17
CA THR A 433 13.92 -12.69 0.00
C THR A 433 14.39 -13.70 1.03
N ASP A 434 13.95 -13.59 2.28
CA ASP A 434 14.32 -14.53 3.34
C ASP A 434 13.62 -15.89 3.17
N MET A 435 12.35 -15.89 2.77
CA MET A 435 11.60 -17.12 2.45
C MET A 435 12.22 -17.91 1.29
N ALA A 436 12.91 -17.22 0.37
CA ALA A 436 13.59 -17.84 -0.75
C ALA A 436 14.95 -18.47 -0.40
N LYS A 437 15.49 -18.27 0.82
CA LYS A 437 16.84 -18.77 1.17
C LYS A 437 16.88 -20.26 1.44
N ASN A 438 16.07 -20.74 2.38
CA ASN A 438 15.99 -22.14 2.82
C ASN A 438 14.80 -22.37 3.76
N GLN A 439 14.55 -23.65 4.11
CA GLN A 439 13.45 -24.04 5.00
C GLN A 439 13.59 -23.48 6.43
N ALA A 440 14.82 -23.34 6.94
CA ALA A 440 15.06 -22.83 8.29
C ALA A 440 14.61 -21.35 8.44
N GLN A 441 14.82 -20.52 7.42
CA GLN A 441 14.28 -19.15 7.42
C GLN A 441 12.75 -19.14 7.36
N GLN A 442 12.13 -20.04 6.58
CA GLN A 442 10.68 -20.19 6.56
C GLN A 442 10.13 -20.58 7.95
N LEU A 443 10.79 -21.50 8.66
CA LEU A 443 10.44 -21.88 10.04
C LEU A 443 10.60 -20.71 11.01
N LYS A 444 11.68 -19.93 10.89
CA LYS A 444 11.89 -18.73 11.72
C LYS A 444 10.77 -17.71 11.55
N ALA A 445 10.34 -17.45 10.31
CA ALA A 445 9.21 -16.55 10.06
C ALA A 445 7.89 -17.09 10.63
N PHE A 446 7.65 -18.40 10.51
CA PHE A 446 6.50 -19.05 11.16
C PHE A 446 6.49 -18.85 12.67
N THR A 447 7.60 -19.13 13.36
CA THR A 447 7.70 -18.95 14.80
C THR A 447 7.46 -17.49 15.21
N ALA A 448 8.00 -16.53 14.45
CA ALA A 448 7.73 -15.11 14.68
C ALA A 448 6.25 -14.76 14.48
N PHE A 449 5.64 -15.26 13.41
CA PHE A 449 4.23 -15.04 13.09
C PHE A 449 3.30 -15.59 14.18
N VAL A 450 3.52 -16.83 14.63
CA VAL A 450 2.73 -17.47 15.70
C VAL A 450 2.79 -16.64 16.98
N ARG A 451 3.99 -16.18 17.38
CA ARG A 451 4.15 -15.33 18.57
C ARG A 451 3.47 -13.98 18.41
N ALA A 452 3.66 -13.31 17.27
CA ALA A 452 3.09 -12.00 17.03
C ALA A 452 1.55 -11.98 17.02
N ASN A 453 0.94 -13.11 16.65
CA ASN A 453 -0.52 -13.28 16.60
C ASN A 453 -1.10 -13.94 17.86
N ASN A 454 -0.28 -14.23 18.89
CA ASN A 454 -0.70 -14.94 20.10
C ASN A 454 -1.40 -16.27 19.78
N LEU A 455 -0.71 -17.10 18.98
CA LEU A 455 -1.17 -18.46 18.61
C LEU A 455 -0.37 -19.56 19.29
N ALA A 456 0.59 -19.18 20.15
CA ALA A 456 1.50 -20.12 20.79
C ALA A 456 0.78 -20.94 21.86
N ASP A 457 -0.11 -20.33 22.63
CA ASP A 457 -0.84 -20.98 23.71
C ASP A 457 -1.86 -22.02 23.21
N GLU A 458 -2.32 -21.90 21.97
CA GLU A 458 -3.13 -22.90 21.27
C GLU A 458 -2.29 -24.14 20.96
N LEU A 459 -1.05 -23.97 20.49
CA LEU A 459 -0.14 -25.11 20.27
C LEU A 459 0.27 -25.77 21.59
N VAL A 460 0.50 -24.98 22.65
CA VAL A 460 0.81 -25.49 24.00
C VAL A 460 -0.34 -26.36 24.52
N ARG A 461 -1.58 -25.87 24.41
CA ARG A 461 -2.78 -26.56 24.87
C ARG A 461 -3.29 -27.60 23.87
N LYS A 462 -2.66 -27.71 22.70
CA LYS A 462 -3.08 -28.56 21.57
C LYS A 462 -4.53 -28.26 21.14
N ASP A 463 -4.94 -27.00 21.26
CA ASP A 463 -6.21 -26.50 20.76
C ASP A 463 -6.09 -26.29 19.25
N TRP A 464 -6.21 -27.39 18.51
CA TRP A 464 -6.09 -27.40 17.05
C TRP A 464 -7.16 -26.56 16.35
N GLU A 465 -8.34 -26.42 16.96
CA GLU A 465 -9.42 -25.57 16.42
C GLU A 465 -9.14 -24.09 16.66
N GLY A 466 -8.68 -23.74 17.86
CA GLY A 466 -8.16 -22.40 18.18
C GLY A 466 -7.05 -22.00 17.22
N PHE A 467 -6.04 -22.86 17.08
CA PHE A 467 -4.90 -22.61 16.19
C PHE A 467 -5.35 -22.48 14.73
N ALA A 468 -6.15 -23.44 14.21
CA ALA A 468 -6.66 -23.37 12.84
C ALA A 468 -7.46 -22.09 12.60
N ARG A 469 -8.28 -21.66 13.55
CA ARG A 469 -9.07 -20.43 13.41
C ARG A 469 -8.20 -19.18 13.38
N GLY A 470 -7.14 -19.13 14.17
CA GLY A 470 -6.22 -18.00 14.23
C GLY A 470 -5.25 -17.93 13.06
N TYR A 471 -4.74 -19.09 12.62
CA TYR A 471 -3.78 -19.22 11.53
C TYR A 471 -4.46 -19.23 10.15
N ASN A 472 -5.45 -20.12 9.98
CA ASN A 472 -6.19 -20.37 8.73
C ASN A 472 -7.51 -19.58 8.61
N GLY A 473 -7.83 -18.72 9.58
CA GLY A 473 -9.09 -17.99 9.59
C GLY A 473 -10.32 -18.90 9.84
N SER A 474 -11.52 -18.34 9.69
CA SER A 474 -12.74 -18.98 10.18
C SER A 474 -13.33 -20.10 9.31
N GLY A 475 -12.73 -20.46 8.17
CA GLY A 475 -13.26 -21.56 7.34
C GLY A 475 -12.44 -22.82 7.44
N GLN A 476 -13.13 -23.95 7.24
CA GLN A 476 -12.56 -25.30 7.30
C GLN A 476 -11.78 -25.59 8.59
N VAL A 477 -12.09 -24.88 9.67
CA VAL A 477 -11.46 -25.04 10.99
C VAL A 477 -11.49 -26.51 11.41
N GLU A 478 -12.63 -27.18 11.24
CA GLU A 478 -12.80 -28.60 11.55
C GLU A 478 -11.87 -29.50 10.74
N ARG A 479 -11.72 -29.23 9.43
CA ARG A 479 -10.83 -30.02 8.56
C ARG A 479 -9.36 -29.83 8.95
N TYR A 480 -8.91 -28.59 9.10
CA TYR A 480 -7.51 -28.31 9.44
C TYR A 480 -7.14 -28.79 10.84
N SER A 481 -8.01 -28.55 11.81
CA SER A 481 -7.81 -29.03 13.17
C SER A 481 -7.76 -30.55 13.24
N GLY A 482 -8.64 -31.25 12.51
CA GLY A 482 -8.60 -32.71 12.38
C GLY A 482 -7.27 -33.21 11.80
N MET A 483 -6.82 -32.60 10.69
CA MET A 483 -5.54 -32.97 10.06
C MET A 483 -4.35 -32.73 11.00
N MET A 484 -4.30 -31.61 11.72
CA MET A 484 -3.23 -31.32 12.67
C MET A 484 -3.26 -32.28 13.86
N ARG A 485 -4.45 -32.61 14.37
CA ARG A 485 -4.63 -33.58 15.45
C ARG A 485 -4.15 -34.98 15.05
N ASP A 486 -4.50 -35.42 13.85
CA ASP A 486 -4.11 -36.73 13.32
C ASP A 486 -2.59 -36.79 13.10
N ALA A 487 -2.01 -35.75 12.49
CA ALA A 487 -0.57 -35.64 12.29
C ALA A 487 0.18 -35.65 13.64
N TYR A 488 -0.26 -34.84 14.60
CA TYR A 488 0.32 -34.80 15.94
C TYR A 488 0.28 -36.18 16.62
N THR A 489 -0.86 -36.85 16.58
CA THR A 489 -1.04 -38.18 17.20
C THR A 489 -0.08 -39.20 16.59
N ARG A 490 0.04 -39.20 15.26
CA ARG A 490 0.96 -40.08 14.52
C ARG A 490 2.42 -39.78 14.86
N LEU A 491 2.81 -38.51 14.87
CA LEU A 491 4.17 -38.08 15.20
C LEU A 491 4.53 -38.40 16.65
N LYS A 492 3.57 -38.24 17.58
CA LYS A 492 3.77 -38.56 18.99
C LYS A 492 3.98 -40.05 19.22
N ALA A 493 3.24 -40.91 18.51
CA ALA A 493 3.42 -42.36 18.57
C ALA A 493 4.76 -42.83 17.98
N ALA A 494 5.33 -42.08 17.03
CA ALA A 494 6.61 -42.39 16.41
C ALA A 494 7.83 -41.80 17.15
N ALA A 495 7.61 -40.91 18.14
CA ALA A 495 8.68 -40.32 18.91
C ALA A 495 9.32 -41.36 19.86
N PRO A 496 10.65 -41.43 19.96
CA PRO A 496 11.30 -42.30 20.93
C PRO A 496 10.86 -41.92 22.36
N PRO A 497 10.71 -42.90 23.27
CA PRO A 497 10.30 -42.62 24.64
C PRO A 497 11.29 -41.65 25.29
N THR A 498 10.79 -40.54 25.81
CA THR A 498 11.58 -39.59 26.59
C THR A 498 12.12 -40.28 27.83
N SER A 499 13.45 -40.36 27.93
CA SER A 499 14.19 -40.93 29.08
C SER A 499 14.06 -40.06 30.33
#